data_AF-A0A534HZA7-F1
#
_entry.id   AF-A0A534HZA7-F1
#
_cell.length_a   1.000
_cell.length_b   1.000
_cell.length_c   1.000
_cell.angle_alpha   90.00
_cell.angle_beta   90.00
_cell.angle_gamma   90.00
#
_symmetry.space_group_name_H-M   'P 1'
#
loop_
_entity.id
_entity.type
_entity.pdbx_description
1 polymer ?
#
loop_
_entity_poly.entity_id
_entity_poly.type
_entity_poly.pdbx_seq_one_letter_code
_entity_poly.pdbx_strand_id
1 'polypeptide(L)'
;MRWRALRAVTGSVVFAIVPWLGSAAPAAAVAQTSAFTNRLIDSNDPYLLLHAHNPVDWYPWGPEALAKAKQENKPIFVSIGYSTCFWCHVAERTIYSNPEIARLMNRWFINIKVDREQRPDLDSIYMLATELMTGSGGWPNNVFLTPDLKPF
;
A
#
# COMPACT_ATOMS: atom_id res chain seq x y z
N MET A 1 -83.30 8.12 -17.32
CA MET A 1 -84.10 7.27 -16.40
C MET A 1 -83.34 5.95 -16.19
N ARG A 2 -83.18 5.55 -14.92
CA ARG A 2 -82.65 4.26 -14.41
C ARG A 2 -81.13 4.14 -14.24
N TRP A 3 -80.73 4.53 -13.02
CA TRP A 3 -79.59 4.09 -12.22
C TRP A 3 -79.26 2.59 -12.37
N ARG A 4 -77.96 2.25 -12.43
CA ARG A 4 -77.43 0.99 -11.89
C ARG A 4 -76.06 1.22 -11.21
N ALA A 5 -76.15 1.22 -9.89
CA ALA A 5 -75.19 0.93 -8.82
C ALA A 5 -73.71 0.67 -9.19
N LEU A 6 -72.82 1.51 -8.64
CA LEU A 6 -71.43 1.15 -8.38
C LEU A 6 -71.37 0.05 -7.32
N ARG A 7 -70.63 -1.02 -7.62
CA ARG A 7 -70.24 -2.03 -6.62
C ARG A 7 -69.04 -1.52 -5.83
N ALA A 8 -69.21 -1.46 -4.52
CA ALA A 8 -68.13 -1.34 -3.57
C ALA A 8 -67.21 -2.57 -3.67
N VAL A 9 -65.91 -2.34 -3.81
CA VAL A 9 -64.87 -3.35 -3.57
C VAL A 9 -64.10 -2.87 -2.35
N THR A 10 -64.54 -3.35 -1.19
CA THR A 10 -63.78 -3.27 0.06
C THR A 10 -62.63 -4.27 -0.03
N GLY A 11 -61.48 -3.82 -0.54
CA GLY A 11 -60.23 -4.57 -0.48
C GLY A 11 -59.51 -4.26 0.84
N SER A 12 -59.64 -5.14 1.83
CA SER A 12 -58.79 -5.13 3.02
C SER A 12 -57.35 -5.41 2.59
N VAL A 13 -56.50 -4.38 2.57
CA VAL A 13 -55.05 -4.55 2.42
C VAL A 13 -54.51 -5.08 3.75
N VAL A 14 -54.40 -6.40 3.85
CA VAL A 14 -53.67 -7.05 4.95
C VAL A 14 -52.19 -6.82 4.67
N PHE A 15 -51.59 -5.85 5.35
CA PHE A 15 -50.12 -5.74 5.44
C PHE A 15 -49.62 -6.94 6.23
N ALA A 16 -49.11 -7.95 5.53
CA ALA A 16 -48.34 -9.02 6.14
C ALA A 16 -47.02 -8.42 6.65
N ILE A 17 -46.95 -8.23 7.97
CA ILE A 17 -45.73 -7.84 8.68
C ILE A 17 -44.83 -9.07 8.67
N VAL A 18 -43.93 -9.18 7.70
CA VAL A 18 -42.89 -10.21 7.72
C VAL A 18 -41.79 -9.68 8.63
N PRO A 19 -41.52 -10.29 9.80
CA PRO A 19 -40.41 -9.86 10.63
C PRO A 19 -39.12 -10.27 9.92
N TRP A 20 -38.34 -9.27 9.52
CA TRP A 20 -36.99 -9.42 8.96
C TRP A 20 -36.04 -9.91 10.07
N LEU A 21 -36.17 -11.18 10.45
CA LEU A 21 -35.23 -11.90 11.33
C LEU A 21 -34.24 -12.66 10.44
N GLY A 22 -33.53 -11.92 9.60
CA GLY A 22 -32.36 -12.42 8.88
C GLY A 22 -31.13 -12.21 9.75
N SER A 23 -30.66 -13.25 10.45
CA SER A 23 -29.36 -13.24 11.12
C SER A 23 -28.26 -13.06 10.06
N ALA A 24 -27.67 -11.87 10.00
CA ALA A 24 -26.42 -11.68 9.28
C ALA A 24 -25.34 -12.46 10.03
N ALA A 25 -25.02 -13.66 9.54
CA ALA A 25 -23.81 -14.35 9.96
C ALA A 25 -22.62 -13.40 9.68
N PRO A 26 -21.66 -13.24 10.60
CA PRO A 26 -20.48 -12.44 10.32
C PRO A 26 -19.77 -13.09 9.14
N ALA A 27 -19.53 -12.31 8.08
CA ALA A 27 -18.67 -12.75 6.99
C ALA A 27 -17.31 -13.08 7.61
N ALA A 28 -16.97 -14.36 7.70
CA ALA A 28 -15.64 -14.79 8.08
C ALA A 28 -14.67 -14.15 7.10
N ALA A 29 -13.78 -13.29 7.61
CA ALA A 29 -12.74 -12.68 6.81
C ALA A 29 -11.93 -13.81 6.16
N VAL A 30 -12.01 -13.92 4.84
CA VAL A 30 -11.17 -14.84 4.09
C VAL A 30 -9.74 -14.36 4.28
N ALA A 31 -8.94 -15.11 5.03
CA ALA A 31 -7.51 -14.85 5.14
C ALA A 31 -6.91 -14.99 3.73
N GLN A 32 -6.63 -13.86 3.11
CA GLN A 32 -6.06 -13.79 1.77
C GLN A 32 -4.58 -14.16 1.90
N THR A 33 -4.22 -15.41 1.60
CA THR A 33 -2.82 -15.82 1.53
C THR A 33 -2.13 -15.01 0.43
N SER A 34 -1.25 -14.09 0.82
CA SER A 34 -0.40 -13.36 -0.11
C SER A 34 0.63 -14.32 -0.71
N ALA A 35 0.91 -14.18 -2.01
CA ALA A 35 1.95 -14.96 -2.67
C ALA A 35 3.37 -14.55 -2.24
N PHE A 36 3.51 -13.34 -1.69
CA PHE A 36 4.77 -12.76 -1.24
C PHE A 36 4.61 -12.18 0.16
N THR A 37 5.69 -12.29 0.94
CA THR A 37 5.84 -11.61 2.24
C THR A 37 7.31 -11.23 2.40
N ASN A 38 7.55 -9.98 2.74
CA ASN A 38 8.88 -9.43 3.02
C ASN A 38 8.97 -8.96 4.48
N ARG A 39 10.11 -8.38 4.87
CA ARG A 39 10.42 -8.00 6.26
C ARG A 39 9.54 -6.89 6.82
N LEU A 40 8.83 -6.14 5.97
CA LEU A 40 7.94 -5.10 6.46
C LEU A 40 6.72 -5.66 7.21
N ILE A 41 6.46 -6.98 7.15
CA ILE A 41 5.40 -7.63 7.92
C ILE A 41 5.60 -7.49 9.45
N ASP A 42 6.85 -7.32 9.90
CA ASP A 42 7.20 -7.15 11.31
C ASP A 42 7.18 -5.67 11.75
N SER A 43 6.77 -4.76 10.86
CA SER A 43 6.68 -3.33 11.17
C SER A 43 5.40 -3.00 11.96
N ASN A 44 5.50 -2.02 12.85
CA ASN A 44 4.33 -1.42 13.50
C ASN A 44 3.75 -0.22 12.72
N ASP A 45 4.39 0.16 11.62
CA ASP A 45 3.99 1.28 10.77
C ASP A 45 2.98 0.81 9.70
N PRO A 46 1.74 1.35 9.71
CA PRO A 46 0.71 1.00 8.73
C PRO A 46 1.11 1.27 7.27
N TYR A 47 1.91 2.31 7.00
CA TYR A 47 2.38 2.60 5.65
C TYR A 47 3.36 1.53 5.17
N LEU A 48 4.27 1.07 6.02
CA LEU A 48 5.18 -0.02 5.66
C LEU A 48 4.45 -1.37 5.52
N LEU A 49 3.48 -1.65 6.40
CA LEU A 49 2.67 -2.87 6.33
C LEU A 49 1.89 -2.98 5.01
N LEU A 50 1.45 -1.85 4.43
CA LEU A 50 0.83 -1.83 3.09
C LEU A 50 1.74 -2.47 2.02
N HIS A 51 3.05 -2.39 2.20
CA HIS A 51 4.03 -2.94 1.27
C HIS A 51 4.57 -4.33 1.66
N ALA A 52 4.11 -4.91 2.78
CA ALA A 52 4.63 -6.17 3.32
C ALA A 52 4.43 -7.38 2.40
N HIS A 53 3.44 -7.30 1.51
CA HIS A 53 3.09 -8.38 0.58
C HIS A 53 3.45 -8.08 -0.88
N ASN A 54 4.23 -7.03 -1.12
CA ASN A 54 4.78 -6.78 -2.44
C ASN A 54 5.86 -7.81 -2.80
N PRO A 55 5.98 -8.20 -4.09
CA PRO A 55 7.05 -9.07 -4.58
C PRO A 55 8.45 -8.45 -4.47
N VAL A 56 8.56 -7.12 -4.36
CA VAL A 56 9.83 -6.47 -4.03
C VAL A 56 10.24 -6.89 -2.61
N ASP A 57 11.47 -7.37 -2.46
CA ASP A 57 12.05 -7.78 -1.17
C ASP A 57 12.43 -6.52 -0.38
N TRP A 58 11.41 -5.88 0.19
CA TRP A 58 11.57 -4.67 0.97
C TRP A 58 12.19 -4.94 2.34
N TYR A 59 13.15 -4.10 2.69
CA TYR A 59 13.66 -3.94 4.04
C TYR A 59 13.14 -2.61 4.63
N PRO A 60 12.89 -2.56 5.94
CA PRO A 60 12.85 -1.27 6.62
C PRO A 60 14.25 -0.65 6.62
N TRP A 61 14.34 0.66 6.78
CA TRP A 61 15.63 1.30 7.01
C TRP A 61 16.23 0.81 8.33
N GLY A 62 17.41 0.18 8.27
CA GLY A 62 18.08 -0.30 9.49
C GLY A 62 19.37 -1.07 9.23
N PRO A 63 20.08 -1.45 10.31
CA PRO A 63 21.40 -2.08 10.22
C PRO A 63 21.45 -3.31 9.32
N GLU A 64 20.40 -4.13 9.28
CA GLU A 64 20.34 -5.33 8.43
C GLU A 64 20.50 -4.98 6.95
N ALA A 65 19.66 -4.08 6.43
CA ALA A 65 19.69 -3.68 5.02
C ALA A 65 21.00 -2.99 4.65
N LEU A 66 21.48 -2.10 5.52
CA LEU A 66 22.71 -1.35 5.27
C LEU A 66 23.96 -2.25 5.31
N ALA A 67 24.00 -3.21 6.23
CA ALA A 67 25.08 -4.20 6.29
C ALA A 67 25.04 -5.11 5.06
N LYS A 68 23.86 -5.57 4.65
CA LYS A 68 23.68 -6.40 3.45
C LYS A 68 24.18 -5.69 2.19
N ALA A 69 23.85 -4.41 2.01
CA ALA A 69 24.33 -3.62 0.87
C ALA A 69 25.86 -3.56 0.80
N LYS A 70 26.52 -3.38 1.94
CA LYS A 70 27.99 -3.40 2.05
C LYS A 70 28.59 -4.77 1.79
N GLN A 71 28.03 -5.82 2.39
CA GLN A 71 28.50 -7.20 2.24
C GLN A 71 28.38 -7.69 0.80
N GLU A 72 27.28 -7.36 0.12
CA GLU A 72 27.04 -7.77 -1.26
C GLU A 72 27.62 -6.79 -2.29
N ASN A 73 28.16 -5.65 -1.84
CA ASN A 73 28.57 -4.54 -2.69
C ASN A 73 27.47 -4.15 -3.71
N LYS A 74 26.22 -4.11 -3.25
CA LYS A 74 25.05 -3.80 -4.07
C LYS A 74 24.55 -2.39 -3.77
N PRO A 75 24.18 -1.61 -4.80
CA PRO A 75 23.52 -0.34 -4.59
C PRO A 75 22.19 -0.52 -3.84
N ILE A 76 21.78 0.52 -3.16
CA ILE A 76 20.51 0.58 -2.42
C ILE A 76 19.52 1.37 -3.27
N PHE A 77 18.32 0.83 -3.44
CA PHE A 77 17.17 1.60 -3.90
C PHE A 77 16.34 2.00 -2.69
N VAL A 78 16.28 3.29 -2.39
CA VAL A 78 15.46 3.82 -1.30
C VAL A 78 14.21 4.46 -1.88
N SER A 79 13.03 4.02 -1.40
CA SER A 79 11.75 4.64 -1.74
C SER A 79 11.12 5.23 -0.48
N ILE A 80 11.09 6.55 -0.40
CA ILE A 80 10.50 7.31 0.71
C ILE A 80 9.10 7.77 0.32
N GLY A 81 8.11 7.49 1.18
CA GLY A 81 6.73 7.93 0.98
C GLY A 81 6.00 8.06 2.31
N TYR A 82 4.67 8.17 2.25
CA TYR A 82 3.79 8.29 3.42
C TYR A 82 2.36 7.83 3.08
N SER A 83 1.55 7.63 4.12
CA SER A 83 0.21 7.04 4.04
C SER A 83 -0.77 7.78 3.11
N THR A 84 -0.70 9.11 3.02
CA THR A 84 -1.63 9.95 2.24
C THR A 84 -1.07 10.43 0.89
N CYS A 85 0.07 9.88 0.47
CA CYS A 85 0.72 10.22 -0.80
C CYS A 85 0.07 9.52 -2.00
N PHE A 86 -0.65 10.27 -2.84
CA PHE A 86 -1.31 9.74 -4.03
C PHE A 86 -0.36 8.95 -4.95
N TRP A 87 0.77 9.55 -5.34
CA TRP A 87 1.71 8.92 -6.26
C TRP A 87 2.45 7.73 -5.65
N CYS A 88 2.54 7.65 -4.32
CA CYS A 88 3.10 6.49 -3.63
C CYS A 88 2.19 5.27 -3.78
N HIS A 89 0.87 5.46 -3.68
CA HIS A 89 -0.12 4.41 -3.96
C HIS A 89 -0.15 4.01 -5.43
N VAL A 90 0.05 4.96 -6.35
CA VAL A 90 0.17 4.63 -7.78
C VAL A 90 1.41 3.77 -8.03
N ALA A 91 2.57 4.15 -7.47
CA ALA A 91 3.81 3.39 -7.60
C ALA A 91 3.69 1.99 -6.97
N GLU A 92 3.02 1.88 -5.82
CA GLU A 92 2.71 0.60 -5.18
C GLU A 92 1.99 -0.35 -6.15
N ARG A 93 0.86 0.11 -6.71
CA ARG A 93 0.00 -0.73 -7.56
C ARG A 93 0.57 -1.05 -8.93
N THR A 94 1.47 -0.21 -9.45
CA THR A 94 1.95 -0.32 -10.84
C THR A 94 3.38 -0.83 -10.96
N ILE A 95 4.22 -0.52 -9.98
CA ILE A 95 5.66 -0.83 -9.99
C ILE A 95 5.96 -1.91 -8.95
N TYR A 96 5.62 -1.65 -7.69
CA TYR A 96 6.08 -2.50 -6.58
C TYR A 96 5.30 -3.82 -6.44
N SER A 97 4.05 -3.86 -6.94
CA SER A 97 3.22 -5.06 -7.00
C SER A 97 3.52 -5.95 -8.22
N ASN A 98 4.29 -5.47 -9.21
CA ASN A 98 4.56 -6.18 -10.45
C ASN A 98 5.73 -7.19 -10.25
N PRO A 99 5.49 -8.51 -10.38
CA PRO A 99 6.52 -9.51 -10.12
C PRO A 99 7.75 -9.44 -11.03
N GLU A 100 7.59 -9.00 -12.28
CA GLU A 100 8.72 -8.93 -13.22
C GLU A 100 9.63 -7.73 -12.93
N ILE A 101 9.05 -6.59 -12.57
CA ILE A 101 9.80 -5.42 -12.10
C ILE A 101 10.49 -5.77 -10.78
N ALA A 102 9.76 -6.36 -9.83
CA ALA A 102 10.33 -6.78 -8.55
C ALA A 102 11.49 -7.76 -8.70
N ARG A 103 11.39 -8.72 -9.63
CA ARG A 103 12.49 -9.65 -9.96
C ARG A 103 13.76 -8.92 -10.39
N LEU A 104 13.64 -7.85 -11.19
CA LEU A 104 14.77 -7.02 -11.58
C LEU A 104 15.29 -6.20 -10.40
N MET A 105 14.39 -5.57 -9.62
CA MET A 105 14.77 -4.78 -8.45
C MET A 105 15.54 -5.63 -7.43
N ASN A 106 15.02 -6.81 -7.07
CA ASN A 106 15.61 -7.72 -6.11
C ASN A 106 16.96 -8.31 -6.58
N ARG A 107 17.16 -8.40 -7.91
CA ARG A 107 18.43 -8.85 -8.48
C ARG A 107 19.53 -7.81 -8.27
N TRP A 108 19.22 -6.55 -8.51
CA TRP A 108 20.23 -5.50 -8.65
C TRP A 108 20.41 -4.61 -7.42
N PHE A 109 19.40 -4.52 -6.56
CA PHE A 109 19.39 -3.58 -5.44
C PHE A 109 19.08 -4.25 -4.11
N ILE A 110 19.55 -3.61 -3.04
CA ILE A 110 18.91 -3.73 -1.73
C ILE A 110 17.77 -2.72 -1.69
N ASN A 111 16.53 -3.20 -1.63
CA ASN A 111 15.34 -2.34 -1.69
C ASN A 111 14.93 -1.93 -0.27
N ILE A 112 14.91 -0.63 0.02
CA ILE A 112 14.55 -0.09 1.33
C ILE A 112 13.30 0.80 1.19
N LYS A 113 12.28 0.50 1.99
CA LYS A 113 11.09 1.35 2.11
C LYS A 113 11.18 2.19 3.37
N VAL A 114 10.87 3.48 3.25
CA VAL A 114 10.88 4.43 4.36
C VAL A 114 9.55 5.17 4.40
N ASP A 115 8.97 5.25 5.59
CA ASP A 115 7.93 6.23 5.90
C ASP A 115 8.56 7.52 6.39
N ARG A 116 8.27 8.64 5.71
CA ARG A 116 8.72 9.96 6.17
C ARG A 116 8.01 10.41 7.44
N GLU A 117 6.81 9.90 7.74
CA GLU A 117 6.08 10.27 8.96
C GLU A 117 6.80 9.71 10.19
N GLN A 118 7.46 8.54 10.05
CA GLN A 118 8.33 7.96 11.08
C GLN A 118 9.79 8.46 11.02
N ARG A 119 10.31 8.74 9.81
CA ARG A 119 11.72 9.13 9.58
C ARG A 119 11.85 10.42 8.78
N PRO A 120 11.40 11.56 9.33
CA PRO A 120 11.51 12.87 8.65
C PRO A 120 12.97 13.31 8.46
N ASP A 121 13.90 12.77 9.26
CA ASP A 121 15.33 12.96 9.13
C ASP A 121 15.87 12.40 7.80
N LEU A 122 15.50 11.17 7.45
CA LEU A 122 15.90 10.54 6.18
C LEU A 122 15.22 11.22 4.99
N ASP A 123 13.94 11.56 5.15
CA ASP A 123 13.18 12.27 4.12
C ASP A 123 13.86 13.60 3.75
N SER A 124 14.23 14.40 4.74
CA SER A 124 14.86 15.71 4.52
C SER A 124 16.21 15.58 3.82
N ILE A 125 17.05 14.62 4.25
CA ILE A 125 18.39 14.40 3.66
C ILE A 125 18.28 14.00 2.19
N TYR A 126 17.42 13.03 1.89
CA TYR A 126 17.31 12.50 0.53
C TYR A 126 16.43 13.36 -0.37
N MET A 127 15.50 14.15 0.16
CA MET A 127 14.80 15.17 -0.61
C MET A 127 15.77 16.26 -1.07
N LEU A 128 16.62 16.75 -0.17
CA LEU A 128 17.67 17.71 -0.52
C LEU A 128 18.60 17.16 -1.60
N ALA A 129 19.01 15.89 -1.51
CA ALA A 129 19.80 15.25 -2.55
C ALA A 129 19.07 15.25 -3.91
N THR A 130 17.80 14.84 -3.94
CA THR A 130 16.98 14.84 -5.16
C THR A 130 16.84 16.23 -5.77
N GLU A 131 16.57 17.24 -4.95
CA GLU A 131 16.47 18.63 -5.39
C GLU A 131 17.79 19.15 -5.96
N LEU A 132 18.93 18.87 -5.31
CA LEU A 132 20.25 19.26 -5.80
C LEU A 132 20.63 18.55 -7.11
N MET A 133 20.25 17.28 -7.28
CA MET A 133 20.59 16.48 -8.45
C MET A 133 19.67 16.75 -9.65
N THR A 134 18.40 17.07 -9.40
CA THR A 134 17.36 17.13 -10.46
C THR A 134 16.71 18.50 -10.61
N GLY A 135 16.92 19.42 -9.67
CA GLY A 135 16.29 20.75 -9.64
C GLY A 135 14.86 20.77 -9.12
N SER A 136 14.29 19.63 -8.74
CA SER A 136 12.94 19.53 -8.16
C SER A 136 12.83 18.36 -7.18
N GLY A 137 11.75 18.32 -6.39
CA GLY A 137 11.52 17.29 -5.38
C GLY A 137 10.06 16.84 -5.33
N GLY A 138 9.80 15.66 -4.76
CA GLY A 138 8.45 15.13 -4.62
C GLY A 138 8.42 13.69 -4.10
N TRP A 139 7.21 13.19 -3.83
CA TRP A 139 6.98 11.84 -3.34
C TRP A 139 6.20 10.97 -4.34
N PRO A 140 6.51 9.67 -4.46
CA PRO A 140 7.54 8.95 -3.72
C PRO A 140 8.94 9.42 -4.13
N ASN A 141 9.79 9.71 -3.15
CA ASN A 141 11.16 10.11 -3.40
C ASN A 141 12.00 8.84 -3.55
N ASN A 142 12.36 8.52 -4.79
CA ASN A 142 13.09 7.31 -5.14
C ASN A 142 14.54 7.69 -5.44
N VAL A 143 15.48 7.21 -4.62
CA VAL A 143 16.90 7.58 -4.69
C VAL A 143 17.76 6.33 -4.72
N PHE A 144 18.76 6.32 -5.60
CA PHE A 144 19.77 5.27 -5.65
C PHE A 144 20.98 5.69 -4.82
N LEU A 145 21.43 4.80 -3.93
CA LEU A 145 22.57 5.05 -3.06
C LEU A 145 23.66 4.01 -3.29
N THR A 146 24.90 4.43 -3.16
CA THR A 146 26.02 3.49 -2.99
C THR A 146 25.87 2.73 -1.65
N PRO A 147 26.61 1.63 -1.43
CA PRO A 147 26.66 0.97 -0.11
C PRO A 147 27.10 1.86 1.05
N ASP A 148 27.75 3.00 0.75
CA ASP A 148 28.16 4.04 1.70
C ASP A 148 27.12 5.16 1.86
N LEU A 149 25.89 4.92 1.40
CA LEU A 149 24.73 5.81 1.54
C LEU A 149 24.82 7.12 0.76
N LYS A 150 25.71 7.19 -0.25
CA LYS A 150 25.86 8.37 -1.10
C LYS A 150 24.92 8.29 -2.31
N PRO A 151 24.07 9.31 -2.54
CA PRO A 151 23.26 9.40 -3.76
C PRO A 151 24.13 9.51 -5.03
N PHE A 152 23.67 8.92 -6.15
CA PHE A 152 24.33 9.01 -7.46
C PHE A 152 23.34 8.93 -8.63
#